data_AF-A0A4U7DSH1-F1
#
_entry.id   AF-A0A4U7DSH1-F1
#
_cell.length_a   1.000
_cell.length_b   1.000
_cell.length_c   1.000
_cell.angle_alpha   90.00
_cell.angle_beta   90.00
_cell.angle_gamma   90.00
#
_symmetry.space_group_name_H-M   'P 1'
#
loop_
_entity.id
_entity.type
_entity.pdbx_description
1 polymer ?
#
loop_
_entity_poly.entity_id
_entity_poly.type
_entity_poly.pdbx_seq_one_letter_code
_entity_poly.pdbx_strand_id
1 'polypeptide(L)'
;MADDEVALLEAMQRVVFDRFDRDYNRLVAFNAESWKGGLDLPFVRTRCIRQGVDWMFDGILFADLWEPLKKRLNTTHTAYGASTDVNSLTGSYSLLFDQNDRLPVLLDELDGHAWYHEEPYDPFEDSGSTAANYREGDLLPVCLHNLADIHRTWELGELIRQFVSSKDVTEKKL
;
A
#
# COMPACT_ATOMS: atom_id res chain seq x y z
N MET A 1 7.09 0.75 22.63
CA MET A 1 7.96 0.85 21.44
C MET A 1 8.78 -0.42 21.38
N ALA A 2 9.17 -0.88 20.20
CA ALA A 2 10.10 -1.99 20.07
C ALA A 2 11.53 -1.47 20.30
N ASP A 3 12.29 -2.16 21.14
CA ASP A 3 13.64 -1.72 21.53
C ASP A 3 14.72 -2.16 20.51
N ASP A 4 14.39 -3.15 19.68
CA ASP A 4 15.20 -3.64 18.58
C ASP A 4 14.32 -4.19 17.44
N GLU A 5 14.97 -4.68 16.38
CA GLU A 5 14.28 -5.20 15.20
C GLU A 5 13.56 -6.53 15.45
N VAL A 6 14.10 -7.40 16.32
CA VAL A 6 13.44 -8.66 16.68
C VAL A 6 12.11 -8.35 17.36
N ALA A 7 12.15 -7.48 18.37
CA ALA A 7 10.97 -7.01 19.08
C ALA A 7 9.98 -6.31 18.15
N LEU A 8 10.45 -5.61 17.12
CA LEU A 8 9.61 -4.97 16.10
C LEU A 8 8.88 -6.02 15.25
N LEU A 9 9.59 -6.99 14.69
CA LEU A 9 9.01 -8.05 13.85
C LEU A 9 7.98 -8.87 14.63
N GLU A 10 8.30 -9.25 15.87
CA GLU A 10 7.38 -9.97 16.76
C GLU A 10 6.16 -9.11 17.19
N ALA A 11 6.36 -7.81 17.43
CA ALA A 11 5.25 -6.90 17.70
C ALA A 11 4.33 -6.75 16.49
N MET A 12 4.90 -6.61 15.28
CA MET A 12 4.11 -6.54 14.05
C MET A 12 3.33 -7.83 13.82
N GLN A 13 3.94 -9.00 14.01
CA GLN A 13 3.25 -10.29 13.90
C GLN A 13 2.03 -10.32 14.82
N ARG A 14 2.20 -10.00 16.11
CA ARG A 14 1.09 -9.99 17.08
C ARG A 14 -0.03 -9.05 16.69
N VAL A 15 0.30 -7.83 16.26
CA VAL A 15 -0.71 -6.85 15.83
C VAL A 15 -1.49 -7.37 14.62
N VAL A 16 -0.79 -7.95 13.64
CA VAL A 16 -1.42 -8.46 12.42
C VAL A 16 -2.35 -9.62 12.75
N PHE A 17 -1.89 -10.63 13.50
CA PHE A 17 -2.74 -11.77 13.85
C PHE A 17 -3.93 -11.38 14.74
N ASP A 18 -3.75 -10.50 15.73
CA ASP A 18 -4.89 -10.02 16.56
C ASP A 18 -5.96 -9.31 15.72
N ARG A 19 -5.55 -8.60 14.66
CA ARG A 19 -6.48 -7.98 13.71
C ARG A 19 -7.13 -8.97 12.76
N PHE A 20 -6.40 -9.99 12.30
CA PHE A 20 -6.96 -11.02 11.41
C PHE A 20 -7.93 -11.96 12.11
N ASP A 21 -7.71 -12.21 13.40
CA ASP A 21 -8.64 -13.01 14.21
C ASP A 21 -10.00 -12.33 14.42
N ARG A 22 -10.08 -11.01 14.22
CA ARG A 22 -11.26 -10.19 14.54
C ARG A 22 -11.91 -9.53 13.32
N ASP A 23 -11.09 -8.86 12.52
CA ASP A 23 -11.54 -7.78 11.63
C ASP A 23 -11.25 -8.07 10.15
N TYR A 24 -10.21 -8.85 9.83
CA TYR A 24 -9.71 -8.99 8.45
C TYR A 24 -9.42 -10.44 8.05
N ASN A 25 -9.61 -10.76 6.76
CA ASN A 25 -9.35 -12.10 6.22
C ASN A 25 -8.21 -12.15 5.18
N ARG A 26 -7.60 -10.99 4.87
CA ARG A 26 -6.55 -10.85 3.87
C ARG A 26 -5.66 -9.64 4.12
N LEU A 27 -4.41 -9.74 3.71
CA LEU A 27 -3.46 -8.64 3.63
C LEU A 27 -3.48 -8.10 2.20
N VAL A 28 -3.58 -6.79 2.07
CA VAL A 28 -3.43 -6.11 0.78
C VAL A 28 -2.23 -5.19 0.84
N ALA A 29 -1.52 -5.07 -0.28
CA ALA A 29 -0.42 -4.13 -0.42
C ALA A 29 -0.26 -3.74 -1.90
N PHE A 30 0.57 -2.74 -2.16
CA PHE A 30 0.84 -2.25 -3.51
C PHE A 30 2.28 -2.54 -3.92
N ASN A 31 2.48 -3.46 -4.88
CA ASN A 31 3.80 -3.89 -5.35
C ASN A 31 4.69 -4.45 -4.22
N ALA A 32 4.08 -5.18 -3.28
CA ALA A 32 4.78 -5.85 -2.20
C ALA A 32 5.38 -7.19 -2.63
N GLU A 33 4.76 -7.89 -3.59
CA GLU A 33 5.32 -9.11 -4.20
C GLU A 33 4.62 -9.44 -5.52
N SER A 34 5.21 -8.96 -6.63
CA SER A 34 4.70 -9.10 -8.00
C SER A 34 5.54 -10.06 -8.86
N TRP A 35 5.00 -10.53 -9.98
CA TRP A 35 5.74 -11.44 -10.89
C TRP A 35 7.00 -10.76 -11.43
N LYS A 36 8.19 -11.27 -11.02
CA LYS A 36 9.52 -10.69 -11.27
C LYS A 36 9.77 -9.32 -10.62
N GLY A 37 9.09 -9.01 -9.51
CA GLY A 37 9.24 -7.73 -8.83
C GLY A 37 8.66 -7.70 -7.41
N GLY A 38 8.50 -6.48 -6.91
CA GLY A 38 8.02 -6.19 -5.56
C GLY A 38 9.13 -6.04 -4.52
N LEU A 39 8.83 -5.32 -3.44
CA LEU A 39 9.84 -4.89 -2.47
C LEU A 39 9.56 -5.42 -1.06
N ASP A 40 8.35 -5.19 -0.54
CA ASP A 40 8.06 -5.32 0.89
C ASP A 40 8.23 -6.74 1.42
N LEU A 41 7.55 -7.74 0.82
CA LEU A 41 7.61 -9.11 1.33
C LEU A 41 9.00 -9.75 1.17
N PRO A 42 9.72 -9.61 0.03
CA PRO A 42 11.11 -10.04 -0.06
C PRO A 42 12.04 -9.37 0.95
N PHE A 43 11.85 -8.07 1.20
CA PHE A 43 12.64 -7.33 2.18
C PHE A 43 12.38 -7.84 3.60
N VAL A 44 11.12 -7.94 4.01
CA VAL A 44 10.73 -8.43 5.35
C VAL A 44 11.18 -9.89 5.55
N ARG A 45 11.02 -10.77 4.55
CA ARG A 45 11.55 -12.15 4.63
C ARG A 45 13.06 -12.15 4.89
N THR A 46 13.80 -11.29 4.20
CA THR A 46 15.25 -11.16 4.41
C THR A 46 15.55 -10.69 5.83
N ARG A 47 14.74 -9.80 6.41
CA ARG A 47 14.90 -9.35 7.81
C ARG A 47 14.60 -10.48 8.79
N CYS A 48 13.49 -11.21 8.63
CA CYS A 48 13.17 -12.39 9.45
C CYS A 48 14.32 -13.41 9.45
N ILE A 49 14.83 -13.78 8.27
CA ILE A 49 15.96 -14.72 8.13
C ILE A 49 17.20 -14.20 8.86
N ARG A 50 17.55 -12.92 8.69
CA ARG A 50 18.72 -12.32 9.33
C ARG A 50 18.63 -12.27 10.84
N GLN A 51 17.43 -12.11 11.37
CA GLN A 51 17.17 -12.00 12.81
C GLN A 51 16.82 -13.34 13.46
N GLY A 52 16.70 -14.42 12.68
CA GLY A 52 16.30 -15.74 13.19
C GLY A 52 14.87 -15.78 13.71
N VAL A 53 13.99 -14.93 13.18
CA VAL A 53 12.57 -14.85 13.53
C VAL A 53 11.76 -15.61 12.48
N ASP A 54 10.72 -16.31 12.91
CA ASP A 54 9.79 -17.00 12.02
C ASP A 54 9.12 -16.04 11.04
N TRP A 55 8.58 -16.59 9.95
CA TRP A 55 7.87 -15.79 8.96
C TRP A 55 6.60 -15.19 9.57
N MET A 56 6.61 -13.87 9.75
CA MET A 56 5.57 -13.15 10.50
C MET A 56 4.19 -13.12 9.84
N PHE A 57 4.07 -13.53 8.57
CA PHE A 57 2.81 -13.59 7.83
C PHE A 57 2.41 -15.02 7.45
N ASP A 58 3.01 -16.03 8.09
CA ASP A 58 2.73 -17.43 7.77
C ASP A 58 1.22 -17.72 7.79
N GLY A 59 0.74 -18.23 6.67
CA GLY A 59 -0.64 -18.64 6.49
C GLY A 59 -1.66 -17.52 6.24
N ILE A 60 -1.23 -16.27 6.14
CA ILE A 60 -2.11 -15.14 5.79
C ILE A 60 -2.43 -15.16 4.30
N LEU A 61 -3.70 -14.95 3.96
CA LEU A 61 -4.12 -14.72 2.58
C LEU A 61 -3.68 -13.31 2.13
N PHE A 62 -3.03 -13.19 1.00
CA PHE A 62 -2.44 -11.94 0.51
C PHE A 62 -2.85 -11.65 -0.93
N ALA A 63 -3.11 -10.38 -1.23
CA ALA A 63 -3.33 -9.87 -2.58
C ALA A 63 -2.49 -8.61 -2.85
N ASP A 64 -1.80 -8.58 -3.98
CA ASP A 64 -1.08 -7.39 -4.46
C ASP A 64 -1.99 -6.59 -5.40
N LEU A 65 -2.19 -5.31 -5.09
CA LEU A 65 -3.10 -4.42 -5.80
C LEU A 65 -2.50 -3.79 -7.06
N TRP A 66 -1.17 -3.86 -7.23
CA TRP A 66 -0.49 -3.21 -8.36
C TRP A 66 -0.95 -3.78 -9.71
N GLU A 67 -1.04 -5.10 -9.83
CA GLU A 67 -1.37 -5.76 -11.09
C GLU A 67 -2.85 -5.59 -11.49
N PRO A 68 -3.84 -5.78 -10.60
CA PRO A 68 -5.24 -5.47 -10.89
C PRO A 68 -5.43 -4.02 -11.30
N LEU A 69 -4.82 -3.07 -10.56
CA LEU A 69 -4.90 -1.64 -10.89
C LEU A 69 -4.37 -1.38 -12.30
N LYS A 70 -3.13 -1.79 -12.57
CA LYS A 70 -2.45 -1.57 -13.86
C LYS A 70 -3.21 -2.16 -15.05
N LYS A 71 -3.89 -3.30 -14.86
CA LYS A 71 -4.55 -4.03 -15.95
C LYS A 71 -6.01 -3.67 -16.15
N ARG A 72 -6.69 -3.17 -15.12
CA ARG A 72 -8.15 -3.05 -15.09
C ARG A 72 -8.65 -1.61 -14.91
N LEU A 73 -7.82 -0.71 -14.40
CA LEU A 73 -8.11 0.72 -14.33
C LEU A 73 -7.25 1.46 -15.36
N ASN A 74 -7.84 2.46 -16.03
CA ASN A 74 -7.10 3.27 -16.99
C ASN A 74 -6.29 4.33 -16.25
N THR A 75 -4.99 4.07 -16.11
CA THR A 75 -4.01 4.96 -15.50
C THR A 75 -3.04 5.56 -16.53
N THR A 76 -3.47 5.69 -17.78
CA THR A 76 -2.69 6.35 -18.83
C THR A 76 -2.94 7.86 -18.79
N HIS A 77 -1.89 8.62 -18.48
CA HIS A 77 -1.91 10.08 -18.55
C HIS A 77 -1.57 10.55 -19.97
N THR A 78 -2.40 11.42 -20.56
CA THR A 78 -2.18 11.97 -21.91
C THR A 78 -2.05 13.48 -21.87
N ALA A 79 -0.90 14.01 -22.30
CA ALA A 79 -0.64 15.44 -22.39
C ALA A 79 0.06 15.77 -23.71
N TYR A 80 -0.41 16.82 -24.39
CA TYR A 80 0.19 17.33 -25.63
C TYR A 80 0.45 16.27 -26.72
N GLY A 81 -0.44 15.28 -26.83
CA GLY A 81 -0.32 14.20 -27.84
C GLY A 81 0.63 13.07 -27.47
N ALA A 82 1.23 13.08 -26.27
CA ALA A 82 1.98 11.97 -25.71
C ALA A 82 1.18 11.29 -24.58
N SER A 83 1.23 9.96 -24.54
CA SER A 83 0.59 9.15 -23.51
C SER A 83 1.65 8.37 -22.72
N THR A 84 1.52 8.34 -21.41
CA THR A 84 2.40 7.59 -20.50
C THR A 84 1.59 6.91 -19.42
N ASP A 85 1.98 5.69 -19.05
CA ASP A 85 1.31 4.98 -17.97
C ASP A 85 1.86 5.43 -16.61
N VAL A 86 0.98 5.93 -15.74
CA VAL A 86 1.35 6.37 -14.37
C VAL A 86 0.97 5.32 -13.34
N ASN A 87 1.49 4.10 -13.52
CA ASN A 87 1.20 2.92 -12.68
C ASN A 87 1.93 2.89 -11.32
N SER A 88 2.54 3.99 -10.88
CA SER A 88 3.06 4.11 -9.51
C SER A 88 1.90 4.34 -8.54
N LEU A 89 2.11 4.07 -7.25
CA LEU A 89 1.09 4.30 -6.22
C LEU A 89 0.59 5.75 -6.26
N THR A 90 1.52 6.71 -6.16
CA THR A 90 1.21 8.15 -6.20
C THR A 90 0.65 8.59 -7.55
N GLY A 91 1.19 8.12 -8.66
CA GLY A 91 0.74 8.51 -10.00
C GLY A 91 -0.67 8.01 -10.32
N SER A 92 -0.97 6.77 -9.95
CA SER A 92 -2.31 6.18 -10.12
C SER A 92 -3.31 6.81 -9.18
N TYR A 93 -2.89 7.07 -7.92
CA TYR A 93 -3.71 7.76 -6.94
C TYR A 93 -4.08 9.16 -7.42
N SER A 94 -3.11 10.00 -7.78
CA SER A 94 -3.39 11.35 -8.28
C SER A 94 -4.29 11.34 -9.53
N LEU A 95 -4.05 10.45 -10.49
CA LEU A 95 -4.89 10.39 -11.69
C LEU A 95 -6.34 9.98 -11.39
N LEU A 96 -6.54 9.04 -10.46
CA LEU A 96 -7.87 8.53 -10.14
C LEU A 96 -8.61 9.39 -9.11
N PHE A 97 -7.92 10.01 -8.15
CA PHE A 97 -8.54 10.80 -7.08
C PHE A 97 -8.61 12.29 -7.41
N ASP A 98 -7.53 12.90 -7.90
CA ASP A 98 -7.47 14.36 -8.11
C ASP A 98 -8.37 14.85 -9.27
N GLN A 99 -8.88 13.93 -10.09
CA GLN A 99 -9.74 14.25 -11.23
C GLN A 99 -11.19 13.80 -11.05
N ASN A 100 -11.57 13.30 -9.86
CA ASN A 100 -12.91 12.73 -9.64
C ASN A 100 -13.60 13.26 -8.39
N ASP A 101 -14.24 14.43 -8.51
CA ASP A 101 -15.08 15.07 -7.48
C ASP A 101 -16.24 14.19 -6.96
N ARG A 102 -16.56 13.09 -7.66
CA ARG A 102 -17.66 12.18 -7.30
C ARG A 102 -17.21 10.99 -6.48
N LEU A 103 -15.92 10.79 -6.27
CA LEU A 103 -15.41 9.66 -5.47
C LEU A 103 -15.93 9.68 -4.04
N PRO A 104 -15.98 10.82 -3.33
CA PRO A 104 -16.57 10.85 -1.99
C PRO A 104 -17.99 10.29 -1.97
N VAL A 105 -18.82 10.60 -2.98
CA VAL A 105 -20.20 10.06 -3.08
C VAL A 105 -20.22 8.57 -3.43
N LEU A 106 -19.27 8.09 -4.25
CA LEU A 106 -19.18 6.68 -4.64
C LEU A 106 -18.68 5.79 -3.50
N LEU A 107 -17.96 6.39 -2.55
CA LEU A 107 -17.25 5.73 -1.46
C LEU A 107 -17.81 6.13 -0.06
N ASP A 108 -18.88 6.94 -0.02
CA ASP A 108 -19.53 7.49 1.19
C ASP A 108 -20.07 6.41 2.13
N GLU A 109 -20.32 5.20 1.60
CA GLU A 109 -20.76 4.04 2.40
C GLU A 109 -19.63 3.41 3.24
N LEU A 110 -18.39 3.90 3.11
CA LEU A 110 -17.24 3.42 3.87
C LEU A 110 -17.10 4.19 5.19
N ASP A 111 -17.96 3.84 6.15
CA ASP A 111 -17.90 4.38 7.51
C ASP A 111 -16.51 4.20 8.15
N GLY A 112 -15.96 5.28 8.71
CA GLY A 112 -14.82 5.23 9.63
C GLY A 112 -13.42 5.38 9.03
N HIS A 113 -13.28 5.67 7.72
CA HIS A 113 -11.99 6.01 7.11
C HIS A 113 -11.87 7.52 6.88
N ALA A 114 -10.83 8.14 7.45
CA ALA A 114 -10.45 9.51 7.13
C ALA A 114 -9.68 9.52 5.81
N TRP A 115 -10.31 10.02 4.75
CA TRP A 115 -9.76 10.05 3.40
C TRP A 115 -8.50 10.91 3.34
N TYR A 116 -7.38 10.31 2.94
CA TYR A 116 -6.13 11.01 2.66
C TYR A 116 -6.32 12.09 1.59
N HIS A 117 -7.20 11.86 0.61
CA HIS A 117 -7.49 12.82 -0.46
C HIS A 117 -8.03 14.16 0.07
N GLU A 118 -8.81 14.14 1.15
CA GLU A 118 -9.45 15.34 1.70
C GLU A 118 -8.45 16.26 2.43
N GLU A 119 -7.49 15.67 3.14
CA GLU A 119 -6.45 16.39 3.86
C GLU A 119 -5.07 15.71 3.68
N PRO A 120 -4.41 15.90 2.51
CA PRO A 120 -3.10 15.30 2.26
C PRO A 120 -2.03 15.84 3.20
N TYR A 121 -1.27 14.95 3.83
CA TYR A 121 -0.22 15.28 4.80
C TYR A 121 1.18 14.75 4.43
N ASP A 122 1.34 14.09 3.28
CA ASP A 122 2.64 13.64 2.78
C ASP A 122 3.51 14.85 2.41
N PRO A 123 4.68 15.04 3.06
CA PRO A 123 5.53 16.19 2.80
C PRO A 123 6.35 16.05 1.50
N PHE A 124 6.33 14.90 0.83
CA PHE A 124 7.14 14.64 -0.35
C PHE A 124 6.32 14.56 -1.63
N GLU A 125 6.90 15.09 -2.72
CA GLU A 125 6.39 14.91 -4.08
C GLU A 125 6.79 13.54 -4.66
N ASP A 126 7.95 13.02 -4.26
CA ASP A 126 8.46 11.71 -4.66
C ASP A 126 9.16 10.95 -3.52
N SER A 127 9.28 9.63 -3.69
CA SER A 127 9.94 8.75 -2.72
C SER A 127 11.47 8.86 -2.70
N GLY A 128 12.07 9.57 -3.67
CA GLY A 128 13.51 9.82 -3.71
C GLY A 128 13.96 10.74 -2.57
N SER A 129 13.12 11.74 -2.26
CA SER A 129 13.34 12.71 -1.19
C SER A 129 13.19 12.10 0.22
N THR A 130 12.35 11.07 0.37
CA THR A 130 12.16 10.33 1.62
C THR A 130 13.44 9.62 2.07
N ALA A 131 14.19 9.03 1.14
CA ALA A 131 15.41 8.28 1.46
C ALA A 131 16.54 9.17 2.01
N ALA A 132 16.57 10.45 1.64
CA ALA A 132 17.52 11.42 2.19
C ALA A 132 17.21 11.71 3.67
N ASN A 133 15.95 12.04 3.97
CA ASN A 133 15.49 12.31 5.34
C ASN A 133 15.71 11.12 6.28
N TYR A 134 15.47 9.90 5.80
CA TYR A 134 15.77 8.69 6.58
C TYR A 134 17.26 8.58 6.95
N ARG A 135 18.17 8.91 6.03
CA ARG A 135 19.62 8.87 6.29
C ARG A 135 20.08 9.97 7.24
N GLU A 136 19.40 11.11 7.23
CA GLU A 136 19.66 12.24 8.11
C GLU A 136 19.03 12.08 9.49
N GLY A 137 18.19 11.05 9.68
CA GLY A 137 17.52 10.75 10.95
C GLY A 137 16.26 11.58 11.20
N ASP A 138 15.77 12.31 10.19
CA ASP A 138 14.49 13.02 10.28
C ASP A 138 13.34 12.05 9.96
N LEU A 139 12.87 11.36 11.01
CA LEU A 139 11.95 10.21 10.85
C LEU A 139 10.47 10.61 10.77
N LEU A 140 10.08 11.79 11.27
CA LEU A 140 8.67 12.17 11.26
C LEU A 140 8.13 12.33 9.82
N PRO A 141 8.80 13.07 8.91
CA PRO A 141 8.40 13.13 7.50
C PRO A 141 8.35 11.75 6.84
N VAL A 142 9.30 10.88 7.16
CA VAL A 142 9.35 9.50 6.62
C VAL A 142 8.15 8.68 7.10
N CYS A 143 7.77 8.79 8.37
CA CYS A 143 6.58 8.11 8.90
C CYS A 143 5.28 8.66 8.28
N LEU A 144 5.18 9.98 8.08
CA LEU A 144 4.02 10.59 7.42
C LEU A 144 3.87 10.11 5.97
N HIS A 145 4.97 10.03 5.23
CA HIS A 145 4.99 9.47 3.89
C HIS A 145 4.53 8.00 3.85
N ASN A 146 5.07 7.16 4.74
CA ASN A 146 4.67 5.76 4.82
C ASN A 146 3.17 5.60 5.16
N LEU A 147 2.65 6.44 6.06
CA LEU A 147 1.23 6.42 6.40
C LEU A 147 0.35 6.88 5.22
N ALA A 148 0.79 7.91 4.49
CA ALA A 148 0.11 8.35 3.27
C ALA A 148 0.05 7.24 2.22
N ASP A 149 1.14 6.48 2.01
CA ASP A 149 1.14 5.35 1.08
C ASP A 149 0.23 4.19 1.52
N ILE A 150 0.11 3.94 2.83
CA ILE A 150 -0.87 2.99 3.38
C ILE A 150 -2.30 3.46 3.07
N HIS A 151 -2.61 4.74 3.26
CA HIS A 151 -3.95 5.28 2.95
C HIS A 151 -4.24 5.21 1.44
N ARG A 152 -3.31 5.67 0.58
CA ARG A 152 -3.46 5.57 -0.88
C ARG A 152 -3.69 4.12 -1.33
N THR A 153 -2.98 3.17 -0.74
CA THR A 153 -3.14 1.74 -1.03
C THR A 153 -4.54 1.26 -0.65
N TRP A 154 -5.03 1.63 0.53
CA TRP A 154 -6.37 1.28 0.99
C TRP A 154 -7.44 1.86 0.07
N GLU A 155 -7.38 3.16 -0.22
CA GLU A 155 -8.36 3.86 -1.05
C GLU A 155 -8.39 3.35 -2.51
N LEU A 156 -7.22 3.06 -3.10
CA LEU A 156 -7.16 2.38 -4.40
C LEU A 156 -7.71 0.95 -4.31
N GLY A 157 -7.48 0.27 -3.20
CA GLY A 157 -8.06 -1.04 -2.90
C GLY A 157 -9.58 -1.01 -2.94
N GLU A 158 -10.21 0.05 -2.44
CA GLU A 158 -11.66 0.23 -2.49
C GLU A 158 -12.19 0.45 -3.91
N LEU A 159 -11.47 1.22 -4.75
CA LEU A 159 -11.79 1.30 -6.18
C LEU A 159 -11.69 -0.05 -6.88
N ILE A 160 -10.63 -0.81 -6.60
CA ILE A 160 -10.47 -2.16 -7.16
C ILE A 160 -11.61 -3.06 -6.68
N ARG A 161 -11.94 -3.04 -5.39
CA ARG A 161 -13.03 -3.84 -4.81
C ARG A 161 -14.38 -3.55 -5.47
N GLN A 162 -14.66 -2.28 -5.79
CA GLN A 162 -15.94 -1.86 -6.36
C GLN A 162 -16.04 -2.06 -7.88
N PHE A 163 -14.96 -1.80 -8.62
CA PHE A 163 -15.00 -1.71 -10.09
C PHE A 163 -14.28 -2.86 -10.81
N VAL A 164 -13.46 -3.64 -10.12
CA VAL A 164 -12.70 -4.75 -10.73
C VAL A 164 -13.31 -6.09 -10.30
N SER A 165 -13.43 -7.01 -11.25
CA SER A 165 -13.87 -8.37 -10.98
C SER A 165 -12.93 -9.04 -9.98
N SER A 166 -13.47 -9.71 -8.96
CA SER A 166 -12.66 -10.47 -7.99
C SER A 166 -11.79 -11.54 -8.63
N LYS A 167 -12.16 -12.05 -9.82
CA LYS A 167 -11.34 -13.01 -10.59
C LYS A 167 -10.05 -12.41 -11.16
N ASP A 168 -9.95 -11.09 -11.22
CA ASP A 168 -8.77 -10.37 -11.69
C ASP A 168 -7.83 -9.99 -10.55
N VAL A 169 -8.21 -10.25 -9.30
CA VAL A 169 -7.37 -10.09 -8.12
C VAL A 169 -6.77 -11.44 -7.76
N THR A 170 -5.45 -11.56 -7.88
CA THR A 170 -4.75 -12.80 -7.55
C THR A 170 -4.44 -12.84 -6.06
N GLU A 171 -4.77 -13.97 -5.44
CA GLU A 171 -4.53 -14.21 -4.02
C GLU A 171 -3.55 -15.38 -3.83
N LYS A 172 -2.75 -15.33 -2.77
CA LYS A 172 -1.89 -16.43 -2.34
C LYS A 172 -1.80 -16.50 -0.83
N LYS A 173 -1.55 -17.69 -0.31
CA LYS A 173 -1.23 -17.89 1.10
C LYS A 173 0.26 -17.63 1.30
N LEU A 174 0.60 -16.74 2.24
CA LEU A 174 1.98 -16.37 2.59
C LEU A 174 2.66 -17.40 3.48
#